data_AF-A0AB38CDF8-F1
#
_entry.id   AF-A0AB38CDF8-F1
#
_cell.length_a   1.000
_cell.length_b   1.000
_cell.length_c   1.000
_cell.angle_alpha   90.00
_cell.angle_beta   90.00
_cell.angle_gamma   90.00
#
_symmetry.space_group_name_H-M   'P 1'
#
loop_
_entity.id
_entity.type
_entity.pdbx_description
1 polymer ?
#
loop_
_entity_poly.entity_id
_entity_poly.type
_entity_poly.pdbx_seq_one_letter_code
_entity_poly.pdbx_strand_id
1 'polypeptide(L)'
;MPSPSHIHPSLAQVRQLGLITDDELDDAIAELEIIELQRKHNEEEGIDVPELAAGAGLVDTLAWLLLTDLLPQDDFLQRVRDLPRQHGGAALLERQQLAADALRQVNRQAIDTLYDEDLIDQWQRDAAHARLPADRLLASPVAALRDMLRQGILSAPQFEALRLRTRQRGSELGRIIVDGAAQRAHRPAYARPVTWVMPVLLLVVVLAVAGRAIVSRQAPSPATIAEQGVERPELQQNAAHAVESARLPGAGPDLSITVVQDGATPPAP
;
A
#
# COMPACT_ATOMS: atom_id res chain seq x y z
N MET A 1 -25.52 -26.63 -23.18
CA MET A 1 -24.32 -27.23 -22.57
C MET A 1 -23.49 -26.08 -22.03
N PRO A 2 -23.22 -25.99 -20.73
CA PRO A 2 -22.36 -24.93 -20.21
C PRO A 2 -20.96 -25.18 -20.77
N SER A 3 -20.34 -24.12 -21.31
CA SER A 3 -18.95 -24.13 -21.75
C SER A 3 -18.04 -24.59 -20.60
N PRO A 4 -16.91 -25.27 -20.86
CA PRO A 4 -15.96 -25.54 -19.79
C PRO A 4 -15.53 -24.19 -19.20
N SER A 5 -15.92 -23.93 -17.95
CA SER A 5 -15.41 -22.79 -17.17
C SER A 5 -13.89 -22.90 -17.21
N HIS A 6 -13.24 -22.03 -17.99
CA HIS A 6 -11.79 -22.03 -18.09
C HIS A 6 -11.26 -21.56 -16.74
N ILE A 7 -10.89 -22.51 -15.89
CA ILE A 7 -10.28 -22.25 -14.59
C ILE A 7 -9.10 -21.30 -14.81
N HIS A 8 -9.07 -20.21 -14.04
CA HIS A 8 -7.98 -19.24 -14.12
C HIS A 8 -6.63 -19.98 -13.94
N PRO A 9 -5.67 -19.83 -14.86
CA PRO A 9 -4.48 -20.69 -14.89
C PRO A 9 -3.66 -20.62 -13.60
N SER A 10 -3.58 -19.43 -13.00
CA SER A 10 -2.90 -19.26 -11.72
C SER A 10 -3.64 -19.91 -10.55
N LEU A 11 -4.99 -19.95 -10.54
CA LEU A 11 -5.79 -20.64 -9.52
C LEU A 11 -5.52 -22.14 -9.55
N ALA A 12 -5.55 -22.73 -10.75
CA ALA A 12 -5.18 -24.14 -10.93
C ALA A 12 -3.74 -24.41 -10.45
N GLN A 13 -2.81 -23.50 -10.71
CA GLN A 13 -1.41 -23.65 -10.33
C GLN A 13 -1.17 -23.48 -8.83
N VAL A 14 -1.80 -22.51 -8.14
CA VAL A 14 -1.68 -22.40 -6.67
C VAL A 14 -2.28 -23.61 -5.96
N ARG A 15 -3.33 -24.22 -6.54
CA ARG A 15 -3.87 -25.50 -6.06
C ARG A 15 -2.88 -26.66 -6.28
N GLN A 16 -2.28 -26.76 -7.45
CA GLN A 16 -1.25 -27.79 -7.73
C GLN A 16 -0.04 -27.65 -6.79
N LEU A 17 0.31 -26.42 -6.40
CA LEU A 17 1.35 -26.15 -5.42
C LEU A 17 0.94 -26.52 -3.98
N GLY A 18 -0.33 -26.83 -3.73
CA GLY A 18 -0.85 -27.17 -2.41
C GLY A 18 -0.96 -25.96 -1.48
N LEU A 19 -1.03 -24.74 -2.04
CA LEU A 19 -1.20 -23.51 -1.26
C LEU A 19 -2.68 -23.21 -0.98
N ILE A 20 -3.59 -23.82 -1.75
CA ILE A 20 -5.04 -23.80 -1.52
C ILE A 20 -5.62 -25.22 -1.59
N THR A 21 -6.82 -25.43 -1.02
CA THR A 21 -7.59 -26.69 -1.11
C THR A 21 -8.45 -26.74 -2.37
N ASP A 22 -9.08 -27.90 -2.63
CA ASP A 22 -10.08 -28.03 -3.68
C ASP A 22 -11.33 -27.19 -3.36
N ASP A 23 -11.78 -27.19 -2.10
CA ASP A 23 -12.92 -26.37 -1.67
C ASP A 23 -12.65 -24.86 -1.87
N GLU A 24 -11.46 -24.37 -1.47
CA GLU A 24 -11.05 -22.97 -1.67
C GLU A 24 -10.91 -22.62 -3.17
N LEU A 25 -10.56 -23.59 -4.01
CA LEU A 25 -10.54 -23.41 -5.47
C LEU A 25 -11.97 -23.29 -6.03
N ASP A 26 -12.89 -24.14 -5.59
CA ASP A 26 -14.29 -24.11 -6.03
C ASP A 26 -14.98 -22.81 -5.61
N ASP A 27 -14.75 -22.34 -4.37
CA ASP A 27 -15.24 -21.05 -3.88
C ASP A 27 -14.68 -19.89 -4.71
N ALA A 28 -13.39 -19.92 -5.06
CA ALA A 28 -12.76 -18.91 -5.90
C ALA A 28 -13.32 -18.88 -7.34
N ILE A 29 -13.61 -20.05 -7.91
CA ILE A 29 -14.25 -20.15 -9.23
C ILE A 29 -15.65 -19.56 -9.17
N ALA A 30 -16.44 -19.91 -8.15
CA ALA A 30 -17.78 -19.38 -7.96
C ALA A 30 -17.78 -17.84 -7.83
N GLU A 31 -16.84 -17.27 -7.08
CA GLU A 31 -16.69 -15.83 -6.95
C GLU A 31 -16.36 -15.15 -8.29
N LEU A 32 -15.44 -15.73 -9.09
CA LEU A 32 -15.13 -15.20 -10.43
C LEU A 32 -16.34 -15.24 -11.37
N GLU A 33 -17.16 -16.30 -11.31
CA GLU A 33 -18.40 -16.40 -12.08
C GLU A 33 -19.42 -15.33 -11.67
N ILE A 34 -19.53 -15.03 -10.37
CA ILE A 34 -20.37 -13.93 -9.85
C ILE A 34 -19.87 -12.58 -10.37
N ILE A 35 -18.55 -12.33 -10.33
CA ILE A 35 -17.94 -11.09 -10.84
C ILE A 35 -18.19 -10.94 -12.34
N GLU A 36 -18.04 -12.01 -13.12
CA GLU A 36 -18.31 -11.98 -14.56
C GLU A 36 -19.79 -11.70 -14.85
N LEU A 37 -20.69 -12.27 -14.05
CA LEU A 37 -22.12 -11.99 -14.15
C LEU A 37 -22.42 -10.52 -13.86
N GLN A 38 -21.85 -9.97 -12.79
CA GLN A 38 -21.99 -8.54 -12.45
C GLN A 38 -21.46 -7.65 -13.58
N ARG A 39 -20.31 -7.97 -14.16
CA ARG A 39 -19.75 -7.22 -15.30
C ARG A 39 -20.74 -7.12 -16.47
N LYS A 40 -21.43 -8.22 -16.78
CA LYS A 40 -22.40 -8.28 -17.89
C LYS A 40 -23.69 -7.50 -17.61
N HIS A 41 -24.05 -7.33 -16.34
CA HIS A 41 -25.30 -6.67 -15.94
C HIS A 41 -25.09 -5.18 -15.59
N ASN A 42 -23.88 -4.80 -15.16
CA ASN A 42 -23.54 -3.47 -14.66
C ASN A 42 -22.54 -2.75 -15.57
N GLU A 43 -22.81 -2.69 -16.88
CA GLU A 43 -21.93 -1.99 -17.84
C GLU A 43 -21.77 -0.49 -17.51
N GLU A 44 -22.74 0.13 -16.83
CA GLU A 44 -22.74 1.57 -16.50
C GLU A 44 -22.18 1.91 -15.11
N GLU A 45 -22.26 1.00 -14.12
CA GLU A 45 -21.90 1.28 -12.71
C GLU A 45 -20.52 0.74 -12.30
N GLY A 46 -19.92 -0.15 -13.11
CA GLY A 46 -18.65 -0.79 -12.75
C GLY A 46 -18.82 -1.93 -11.75
N ILE A 47 -17.69 -2.57 -11.40
CA ILE A 47 -17.66 -3.70 -10.45
C ILE A 47 -17.09 -3.17 -9.14
N ASP A 48 -17.88 -3.25 -8.07
CA ASP A 48 -17.49 -2.73 -6.76
C ASP A 48 -16.63 -3.73 -5.96
N VAL A 49 -16.40 -4.94 -6.47
CA VAL A 49 -15.61 -6.01 -5.81
C VAL A 49 -14.20 -6.16 -6.38
N PRO A 50 -13.22 -6.64 -5.59
CA PRO A 50 -11.87 -6.87 -6.07
C PRO A 50 -11.82 -7.90 -7.20
N GLU A 51 -11.26 -7.53 -8.35
CA GLU A 51 -11.14 -8.43 -9.50
C GLU A 51 -9.77 -9.12 -9.54
N LEU A 52 -9.77 -10.41 -9.92
CA LEU A 52 -8.55 -11.09 -10.32
C LEU A 52 -8.27 -10.79 -11.80
N ALA A 53 -7.16 -10.13 -12.09
CA ALA A 53 -6.76 -9.83 -13.47
C ALA A 53 -6.52 -11.12 -14.27
N ALA A 54 -6.95 -11.18 -15.53
CA ALA A 54 -6.82 -12.36 -16.39
C ALA A 54 -5.36 -12.86 -16.59
N GLY A 55 -4.38 -11.96 -16.40
CA GLY A 55 -2.95 -12.27 -16.45
C GLY A 55 -2.27 -12.32 -15.08
N ALA A 56 -3.03 -12.45 -13.99
CA ALA A 56 -2.50 -12.43 -12.64
C ALA A 56 -1.48 -13.56 -12.42
N GLY A 57 -0.34 -13.21 -11.81
CA GLY A 57 0.64 -14.19 -11.38
C GLY A 57 0.17 -14.97 -10.14
N LEU A 58 0.99 -15.93 -9.69
CA LEU A 58 0.69 -16.73 -8.49
C LEU A 58 0.59 -15.86 -7.23
N VAL A 59 1.48 -14.88 -7.10
CA VAL A 59 1.49 -13.96 -5.95
C VAL A 59 0.22 -13.10 -5.94
N ASP A 60 -0.14 -12.49 -7.07
CA ASP A 60 -1.36 -11.69 -7.20
C ASP A 60 -2.61 -12.51 -6.89
N THR A 61 -2.62 -13.78 -7.31
CA THR A 61 -3.74 -14.70 -7.09
C THR A 61 -3.90 -15.05 -5.62
N LEU A 62 -2.81 -15.41 -4.94
CA LEU A 62 -2.84 -15.66 -3.49
C LEU A 62 -3.21 -14.40 -2.71
N ALA A 63 -2.70 -13.24 -3.13
CA ALA A 63 -3.04 -11.96 -2.51
C ALA A 63 -4.53 -11.63 -2.69
N TRP A 64 -5.09 -11.85 -3.89
CA TRP A 64 -6.51 -11.68 -4.15
C TRP A 64 -7.36 -12.59 -3.27
N LEU A 65 -7.02 -13.88 -3.16
CA LEU A 65 -7.74 -14.84 -2.29
C LEU A 65 -7.73 -14.43 -0.81
N LEU A 66 -6.58 -13.94 -0.32
CA LEU A 66 -6.44 -13.45 1.06
C LEU A 66 -7.23 -12.16 1.29
N LEU A 67 -7.30 -11.28 0.28
CA LEU A 67 -8.05 -10.03 0.35
C LEU A 67 -9.56 -10.30 0.36
N THR A 68 -10.04 -11.22 -0.48
CA THR A 68 -11.47 -11.56 -0.59
C THR A 68 -11.96 -12.50 0.50
N ASP A 69 -11.09 -12.91 1.44
CA ASP A 69 -11.37 -13.89 2.50
C ASP A 69 -11.82 -15.26 1.97
N LEU A 70 -11.57 -15.55 0.69
CA LEU A 70 -11.73 -16.87 0.07
C LEU A 70 -10.66 -17.85 0.54
N LEU A 71 -9.54 -17.32 1.02
CA LEU A 71 -8.48 -18.07 1.68
C LEU A 71 -8.34 -17.55 3.11
N PRO A 72 -8.97 -18.22 4.11
CA PRO A 72 -8.91 -17.79 5.49
C PRO A 72 -7.46 -17.73 5.99
N GLN A 73 -7.08 -16.60 6.60
CA GLN A 73 -5.70 -16.34 7.00
C GLN A 73 -5.13 -17.44 7.92
N ASP A 74 -5.86 -17.85 8.95
CA ASP A 74 -5.35 -18.80 9.95
C ASP A 74 -5.08 -20.17 9.32
N ASP A 75 -5.95 -20.61 8.41
CA ASP A 75 -5.81 -21.86 7.67
C ASP A 75 -4.64 -21.79 6.69
N PHE A 76 -4.48 -20.66 5.99
CA PHE A 76 -3.34 -20.43 5.12
C PHE A 76 -2.01 -20.44 5.89
N LEU A 77 -1.92 -19.70 7.01
CA LEU A 77 -0.70 -19.67 7.82
C LEU A 77 -0.40 -21.03 8.43
N GLN A 78 -1.42 -21.79 8.86
CA GLN A 78 -1.25 -23.16 9.30
C GLN A 78 -0.67 -24.05 8.19
N ARG A 79 -1.22 -23.94 6.97
CA ARG A 79 -0.75 -24.68 5.80
C ARG A 79 0.71 -24.35 5.46
N VAL A 80 1.07 -23.06 5.49
CA VAL A 80 2.45 -22.59 5.27
C VAL A 80 3.41 -23.16 6.32
N ARG A 81 3.00 -23.20 7.61
CA ARG A 81 3.79 -23.84 8.69
C ARG A 81 3.99 -25.34 8.48
N ASP A 82 3.05 -25.99 7.81
CA ASP A 82 3.06 -27.44 7.58
C ASP A 82 3.79 -27.86 6.30
N LEU A 83 4.14 -26.90 5.41
CA LEU A 83 4.90 -27.14 4.17
C LEU A 83 6.18 -27.96 4.37
N PRO A 84 7.04 -27.71 5.40
CA PRO A 84 8.27 -28.49 5.58
C PRO A 84 8.03 -29.97 5.89
N ARG A 85 6.81 -30.35 6.31
CA ARG A 85 6.44 -31.76 6.52
C ARG A 85 6.10 -32.48 5.22
N GLN A 86 5.76 -31.73 4.18
CA GLN A 86 5.24 -32.25 2.91
C GLN A 86 6.25 -32.10 1.76
N HIS A 87 7.16 -31.13 1.88
CA HIS A 87 8.09 -30.75 0.81
C HIS A 87 9.50 -30.50 1.35
N GLY A 88 10.50 -30.66 0.47
CA GLY A 88 11.90 -30.34 0.75
C GLY A 88 12.58 -29.65 -0.43
N GLY A 89 13.78 -29.13 -0.19
CA GLY A 89 14.63 -28.51 -1.23
C GLY A 89 13.98 -27.30 -1.91
N ALA A 90 14.17 -27.20 -3.23
CA ALA A 90 13.69 -26.06 -4.03
C ALA A 90 12.16 -25.91 -4.02
N ALA A 91 11.41 -27.02 -3.99
CA ALA A 91 9.95 -27.00 -3.95
C ALA A 91 9.40 -26.39 -2.66
N LEU A 92 10.07 -26.62 -1.52
CA LEU A 92 9.73 -25.98 -0.25
C LEU A 92 10.00 -24.48 -0.32
N LEU A 93 11.18 -24.10 -0.81
CA LEU A 93 11.59 -22.69 -0.90
C LEU A 93 10.65 -21.89 -1.81
N GLU A 94 10.27 -22.44 -2.96
CA GLU A 94 9.32 -21.83 -3.89
C GLU A 94 7.98 -21.52 -3.21
N ARG A 95 7.40 -22.49 -2.50
CA ARG A 95 6.10 -22.33 -1.82
C ARG A 95 6.17 -21.33 -0.67
N GLN A 96 7.25 -21.37 0.11
CA GLN A 96 7.47 -20.41 1.19
C GLN A 96 7.65 -18.99 0.64
N GLN A 97 8.38 -18.84 -0.46
CA GLN A 97 8.59 -17.54 -1.10
C GLN A 97 7.28 -16.98 -1.67
N LEU A 98 6.48 -17.80 -2.38
CA LEU A 98 5.17 -17.41 -2.88
C LEU A 98 4.23 -16.96 -1.75
N ALA A 99 4.18 -17.72 -0.65
CA ALA A 99 3.37 -17.35 0.50
C ALA A 99 3.82 -16.04 1.15
N ALA A 100 5.13 -15.87 1.36
CA ALA A 100 5.69 -14.64 1.92
C ALA A 100 5.45 -13.44 1.00
N ASP A 101 5.56 -13.61 -0.32
CA ASP A 101 5.32 -12.55 -1.30
C ASP A 101 3.85 -12.14 -1.32
N ALA A 102 2.93 -13.09 -1.27
CA ALA A 102 1.50 -12.81 -1.21
C ALA A 102 1.14 -12.03 0.07
N LEU A 103 1.63 -12.46 1.23
CA LEU A 103 1.43 -11.76 2.49
C LEU A 103 2.02 -10.34 2.45
N ARG A 104 3.24 -10.19 1.90
CA ARG A 104 3.86 -8.86 1.73
C ARG A 104 3.03 -7.96 0.81
N GLN A 105 2.47 -8.49 -0.26
CA GLN A 105 1.64 -7.72 -1.18
C GLN A 105 0.35 -7.21 -0.52
N VAL A 106 -0.37 -8.09 0.19
CA VAL A 106 -1.59 -7.68 0.91
C VAL A 106 -1.27 -6.66 2.01
N ASN A 107 -0.17 -6.87 2.74
CA ASN A 107 0.25 -5.94 3.78
C ASN A 107 0.69 -4.58 3.21
N ARG A 108 1.33 -4.55 2.04
CA ARG A 108 1.64 -3.30 1.31
C ARG A 108 0.37 -2.56 0.97
N GLN A 109 -0.64 -3.24 0.42
CA GLN A 109 -1.90 -2.60 0.07
C GLN A 109 -2.58 -1.96 1.29
N ALA A 110 -2.56 -2.61 2.45
CA ALA A 110 -3.08 -2.02 3.68
C ALA A 110 -2.34 -0.74 4.10
N ILE A 111 -1.01 -0.66 3.89
CA ILE A 111 -0.20 0.54 4.16
C ILE A 111 -0.46 1.60 3.09
N ASP A 112 -0.57 1.21 1.83
CA ASP A 112 -0.86 2.10 0.71
C ASP A 112 -2.20 2.81 0.93
N THR A 113 -3.22 2.11 1.41
CA THR A 113 -4.49 2.76 1.82
C THR A 113 -4.29 3.81 2.91
N LEU A 114 -3.40 3.60 3.89
CA LEU A 114 -3.13 4.62 4.90
C LEU A 114 -2.52 5.89 4.29
N TYR A 115 -1.67 5.70 3.29
CA TYR A 115 -1.04 6.82 2.57
C TYR A 115 -2.04 7.53 1.67
N ASP A 116 -2.86 6.79 0.93
CA ASP A 116 -3.89 7.33 0.05
C ASP A 116 -4.96 8.12 0.83
N GLU A 117 -5.24 7.72 2.08
CA GLU A 117 -6.14 8.40 3.01
C GLU A 117 -5.48 9.55 3.81
N ASP A 118 -4.26 9.97 3.43
CA ASP A 118 -3.47 11.04 4.09
C ASP A 118 -3.29 10.83 5.61
N LEU A 119 -3.26 9.56 6.04
CA LEU A 119 -3.08 9.19 7.44
C LEU A 119 -1.59 9.07 7.82
N ILE A 120 -0.75 8.76 6.84
CA ILE A 120 0.70 8.66 6.96
C ILE A 120 1.37 9.41 5.82
N ASP A 121 2.57 9.93 6.08
CA ASP A 121 3.39 10.55 5.04
C ASP A 121 4.21 9.53 4.24
N GLN A 122 4.86 10.00 3.17
CA GLN A 122 5.67 9.15 2.29
C GLN A 122 6.81 8.45 3.03
N TRP A 123 7.48 9.14 3.95
CA TRP A 123 8.60 8.57 4.70
C TRP A 123 8.13 7.46 5.65
N GLN A 124 6.99 7.65 6.29
CA GLN A 124 6.35 6.64 7.14
C GLN A 124 5.90 5.43 6.34
N ARG A 125 5.36 5.63 5.12
CA ARG A 125 5.02 4.55 4.19
C ARG A 125 6.25 3.72 3.82
N ASP A 126 7.33 4.37 3.41
CA ASP A 126 8.56 3.69 3.02
C ASP A 126 9.19 2.93 4.20
N ALA A 127 9.18 3.54 5.39
CA ALA A 127 9.63 2.89 6.63
C ALA A 127 8.77 1.66 6.99
N ALA A 128 7.46 1.73 6.78
CA ALA A 128 6.55 0.62 7.01
C ALA A 128 6.74 -0.50 5.98
N HIS A 129 6.93 -0.16 4.70
CA HIS A 129 7.24 -1.11 3.64
C HIS A 129 8.54 -1.88 3.90
N ALA A 130 9.57 -1.22 4.42
CA ALA A 130 10.84 -1.85 4.75
C ALA A 130 10.75 -2.85 5.92
N ARG A 131 9.69 -2.76 6.73
CA ARG A 131 9.50 -3.57 7.96
C ARG A 131 8.25 -4.44 7.92
N LEU A 132 7.82 -4.79 6.72
CA LEU A 132 6.66 -5.63 6.52
C LEU A 132 6.85 -7.05 7.09
N PRO A 133 5.89 -7.55 7.87
CA PRO A 133 5.92 -8.94 8.31
C PRO A 133 5.72 -9.86 7.11
N ALA A 134 6.46 -10.96 7.08
CA ALA A 134 6.36 -12.02 6.07
C ALA A 134 5.55 -13.23 6.55
N ASP A 135 5.19 -13.27 7.84
CA ASP A 135 4.58 -14.40 8.55
C ASP A 135 3.21 -14.08 9.13
N ARG A 136 2.71 -12.85 8.91
CA ARG A 136 1.45 -12.36 9.47
C ARG A 136 0.78 -11.40 8.50
N LEU A 137 -0.54 -11.51 8.38
CA LEU A 137 -1.36 -10.58 7.64
C LEU A 137 -1.73 -9.38 8.52
N LEU A 138 -1.48 -8.17 8.00
CA LEU A 138 -2.06 -6.92 8.45
C LEU A 138 -3.41 -6.80 7.73
N ALA A 139 -4.37 -7.63 8.14
CA ALA A 139 -5.66 -7.89 7.47
C ALA A 139 -6.57 -6.66 7.20
N SER A 140 -6.12 -5.45 7.54
CA SER A 140 -6.80 -4.19 7.24
C SER A 140 -5.86 -3.00 7.45
N PRO A 141 -6.19 -1.81 6.89
CA PRO A 141 -5.48 -0.56 7.19
C PRO A 141 -5.46 -0.26 8.70
N VAL A 142 -6.51 -0.61 9.45
CA VAL A 142 -6.53 -0.51 10.93
C VAL A 142 -5.41 -1.33 11.57
N ALA A 143 -5.26 -2.59 11.12
CA ALA A 143 -4.21 -3.47 11.62
C ALA A 143 -2.82 -2.94 11.24
N ALA A 144 -2.66 -2.41 10.03
CA ALA A 144 -1.42 -1.77 9.59
C ALA A 144 -1.06 -0.54 10.43
N LEU A 145 -2.02 0.35 10.71
CA LEU A 145 -1.79 1.55 11.53
C LEU A 145 -1.40 1.19 12.97
N ARG A 146 -2.06 0.19 13.56
CA ARG A 146 -1.68 -0.36 14.87
C ARG A 146 -0.28 -0.97 14.85
N ASP A 147 0.09 -1.63 13.76
CA ASP A 147 1.42 -2.20 13.63
C ASP A 147 2.50 -1.13 13.52
N MET A 148 2.26 -0.06 12.76
CA MET A 148 3.17 1.09 12.68
C MET A 148 3.38 1.76 14.04
N LEU A 149 2.32 1.88 14.85
CA LEU A 149 2.40 2.33 16.25
C LEU A 149 3.27 1.39 17.10
N ARG A 150 3.04 0.08 16.99
CA ARG A 150 3.80 -0.96 17.71
C ARG A 150 5.28 -0.95 17.34
N GLN A 151 5.59 -0.70 16.07
CA GLN A 151 6.96 -0.63 15.56
C GLN A 151 7.65 0.71 15.81
N GLY A 152 6.93 1.70 16.35
CA GLY A 152 7.45 3.05 16.59
C GLY A 152 7.69 3.86 15.32
N ILE A 153 7.13 3.45 14.18
CA ILE A 153 7.16 4.24 12.93
C ILE A 153 6.29 5.50 13.10
N LEU A 154 5.15 5.33 13.80
CA LEU A 154 4.31 6.44 14.25
C LEU A 154 4.38 6.51 15.78
N SER A 155 4.77 7.65 16.31
CA SER A 155 4.80 7.87 17.77
C SER A 155 3.39 8.18 18.31
N ALA A 156 3.17 7.93 19.60
CA ALA A 156 1.88 8.22 20.23
C ALA A 156 1.45 9.71 20.11
N PRO A 157 2.34 10.71 20.26
CA PRO A 157 1.99 12.11 20.03
C PRO A 157 1.58 12.39 18.57
N GLN A 158 2.29 11.80 17.59
CA GLN A 158 1.93 11.94 16.17
C GLN A 158 0.56 11.32 15.88
N PHE A 159 0.25 10.19 16.50
CA PHE A 159 -1.04 9.53 16.35
C PHE A 159 -2.20 10.33 16.96
N GLU A 160 -2.01 10.95 18.13
CA GLU A 160 -3.05 11.83 18.68
C GLU A 160 -3.25 13.09 17.82
N ALA A 161 -2.16 13.67 17.30
CA ALA A 161 -2.25 14.78 16.35
C ALA A 161 -2.99 14.39 15.05
N LEU A 162 -2.71 13.19 14.52
CA LEU A 162 -3.44 12.59 13.42
C LEU A 162 -4.92 12.46 13.79
N ARG A 163 -5.25 11.89 14.95
CA ARG A 163 -6.63 11.68 15.38
C ARG A 163 -7.44 12.98 15.49
N LEU A 164 -6.84 14.06 16.01
CA LEU A 164 -7.49 15.37 16.00
C LEU A 164 -7.74 15.88 14.57
N ARG A 165 -6.75 15.77 13.69
CA ARG A 165 -6.85 16.21 12.29
C ARG A 165 -7.93 15.44 11.52
N THR A 166 -7.92 14.12 11.61
CA THR A 166 -8.86 13.23 10.91
C THR A 166 -10.29 13.43 11.40
N ARG A 167 -10.51 13.70 12.69
CA ARG A 167 -11.85 14.07 13.19
C ARG A 167 -12.38 15.34 12.53
N GLN A 168 -11.54 16.36 12.38
CA GLN A 168 -11.95 17.66 11.85
C GLN A 168 -12.10 17.66 10.32
N ARG A 169 -11.19 17.00 9.59
CA ARG A 169 -11.08 17.13 8.12
C ARG A 169 -10.84 15.81 7.37
N GLY A 170 -10.79 14.68 8.07
CA GLY A 170 -10.55 13.38 7.43
C GLY A 170 -11.74 12.90 6.61
N SER A 171 -11.46 12.02 5.66
CA SER A 171 -12.48 11.20 4.99
C SER A 171 -13.24 10.32 6.00
N GLU A 172 -14.38 9.77 5.59
CA GLU A 172 -15.11 8.79 6.42
C GLU A 172 -14.26 7.55 6.69
N LEU A 173 -13.61 7.00 5.65
CA LEU A 173 -12.71 5.86 5.78
C LEU A 173 -11.55 6.18 6.72
N GLY A 174 -10.91 7.34 6.58
CA GLY A 174 -9.83 7.77 7.46
C GLY A 174 -10.28 7.84 8.92
N ARG A 175 -11.48 8.36 9.21
CA ARG A 175 -12.04 8.37 10.57
C ARG A 175 -12.26 6.96 11.12
N ILE A 176 -12.87 6.07 10.32
CA ILE A 176 -13.08 4.66 10.69
C ILE A 176 -11.75 3.98 11.02
N ILE A 177 -10.73 4.19 10.18
CA ILE A 177 -9.41 3.60 10.37
C ILE A 177 -8.77 4.08 11.68
N VAL A 178 -8.74 5.41 11.90
CA VAL A 178 -8.07 5.98 13.07
C VAL A 178 -8.83 5.66 14.36
N ASP A 179 -10.15 5.75 14.37
CA ASP A 179 -10.96 5.38 15.55
C ASP A 179 -10.86 3.88 15.83
N GLY A 180 -10.86 3.05 14.79
CA GLY A 180 -10.56 1.62 14.89
C GLY A 180 -9.18 1.37 15.50
N ALA A 181 -8.14 2.05 15.04
CA ALA A 181 -6.79 1.90 15.57
C ALA A 181 -6.69 2.34 17.05
N ALA A 182 -7.43 3.38 17.44
CA ALA A 182 -7.49 3.89 18.80
C ALA A 182 -8.25 2.98 19.77
N GLN A 183 -9.21 2.19 19.28
CA GLN A 183 -9.88 1.18 20.09
C GLN A 183 -8.86 0.10 20.50
N ARG A 184 -8.51 0.09 21.79
CA ARG A 184 -7.85 -1.05 22.43
C ARG A 184 -8.73 -2.27 22.17
N ALA A 185 -8.15 -3.37 21.70
CA ALA A 185 -8.86 -4.62 21.44
C ALA A 185 -9.57 -5.14 22.70
N HIS A 186 -10.77 -4.63 22.99
CA HIS A 186 -11.75 -5.28 23.84
C HIS A 186 -12.49 -6.25 22.94
N ARG A 187 -11.97 -7.47 22.84
CA ARG A 187 -12.76 -8.59 22.33
C ARG A 187 -13.16 -9.44 23.54
N PRO A 188 -14.43 -9.48 23.95
CA PRO A 188 -14.91 -10.66 24.64
C PRO A 188 -14.75 -11.84 23.67
N ALA A 189 -14.12 -12.90 24.13
CA ALA A 189 -14.21 -14.20 23.48
C ALA A 189 -15.70 -14.52 23.30
N TYR A 190 -16.08 -15.11 22.17
CA TYR A 190 -17.45 -15.45 21.77
C TYR A 190 -18.26 -14.33 21.09
N ALA A 191 -17.99 -14.12 19.80
CA ALA A 191 -19.03 -13.85 18.81
C ALA A 191 -18.54 -14.41 17.47
N ARG A 192 -19.11 -15.53 17.02
CA ARG A 192 -19.06 -15.92 15.60
C ARG A 192 -19.84 -14.88 14.81
N PRO A 193 -19.29 -14.21 13.79
CA PRO A 193 -20.09 -13.41 12.89
C PRO A 193 -20.54 -14.27 11.71
N VAL A 194 -21.84 -14.53 11.67
CA VAL A 194 -22.56 -14.96 10.47
C VAL A 194 -22.53 -13.78 9.48
N THR A 195 -21.84 -14.00 8.35
CA THR A 195 -22.04 -13.39 7.02
C THR A 195 -22.61 -11.96 6.97
N TRP A 196 -21.83 -10.92 7.31
CA TRP A 196 -22.09 -9.51 6.93
C TRP A 196 -20.79 -8.67 6.97
N VAL A 197 -19.70 -9.13 6.36
CA VAL A 197 -18.41 -8.37 6.33
C VAL A 197 -18.23 -7.54 5.04
N MET A 198 -19.19 -7.58 4.11
CA MET A 198 -18.98 -7.02 2.78
C MET A 198 -18.97 -5.49 2.61
N PRO A 199 -19.51 -4.60 3.48
CA PRO A 199 -19.50 -3.17 3.09
C PRO A 199 -18.21 -2.40 3.45
N VAL A 200 -17.34 -2.91 4.35
CA VAL A 200 -16.15 -2.14 4.80
C VAL A 200 -14.91 -2.48 3.98
N LEU A 201 -14.78 -3.72 3.50
CA LEU A 201 -13.64 -4.11 2.66
C LEU A 201 -13.79 -3.60 1.20
N LEU A 202 -15.03 -3.54 0.71
CA LEU A 202 -15.36 -3.00 -0.61
C LEU A 202 -14.91 -1.53 -0.78
N LEU A 203 -15.09 -0.70 0.26
CA LEU A 203 -14.70 0.71 0.20
C LEU A 203 -13.18 0.91 0.06
N VAL A 204 -12.37 0.00 0.62
CA VAL A 204 -10.90 0.08 0.55
C VAL A 204 -10.35 -0.32 -0.82
N VAL A 205 -11.03 -1.21 -1.56
CA VAL A 205 -10.58 -1.64 -2.88
C VAL A 205 -10.97 -0.65 -3.98
N VAL A 206 -12.11 0.04 -3.86
CA VAL A 206 -12.59 0.99 -4.89
C VAL A 206 -11.67 2.23 -5.01
N LEU A 207 -11.05 2.72 -3.93
CA LEU A 207 -10.22 3.94 -4.02
C LEU A 207 -8.79 3.72 -4.54
N ALA A 208 -8.19 2.55 -4.30
CA ALA A 208 -6.80 2.28 -4.70
C ALA A 208 -6.61 2.14 -6.23
N VAL A 209 -7.67 1.82 -6.97
CA VAL A 209 -7.59 1.59 -8.43
C VAL A 209 -7.95 2.86 -9.23
N ALA A 210 -8.80 3.75 -8.69
CA ALA A 210 -9.14 5.01 -9.36
C ALA A 210 -7.97 6.02 -9.42
N GLY A 211 -7.01 5.94 -8.49
CA GLY A 211 -5.82 6.80 -8.47
C GLY A 211 -4.81 6.54 -9.60
N ARG A 212 -4.82 5.34 -10.21
CA ARG A 212 -3.91 5.00 -11.32
C ARG A 212 -4.43 5.38 -12.71
N ALA A 213 -5.69 5.77 -12.85
CA ALA A 213 -6.28 6.11 -14.15
C ALA A 213 -6.09 7.59 -14.56
N ILE A 214 -5.71 8.49 -13.63
CA ILE A 214 -5.65 9.94 -13.92
C ILE A 214 -4.26 10.40 -14.39
N VAL A 215 -3.19 9.62 -14.18
CA VAL A 215 -1.81 10.01 -14.56
C VAL A 215 -1.43 9.61 -16.00
N SER A 216 -2.23 8.82 -16.71
CA SER A 216 -1.88 8.33 -18.06
C SER A 216 -2.51 9.10 -19.23
N ARG A 217 -3.12 10.28 -19.01
CA ARG A 217 -3.79 11.07 -20.07
C ARG A 217 -3.10 12.36 -20.50
N GLN A 218 -1.82 12.54 -20.22
CA GLN A 218 -1.02 13.60 -20.84
C GLN A 218 0.18 13.03 -21.60
N ALA A 219 -0.11 12.39 -22.73
CA ALA A 219 0.83 12.29 -23.83
C ALA A 219 0.55 13.46 -24.80
N PRO A 220 1.44 14.44 -24.95
CA PRO A 220 1.41 15.30 -26.12
C PRO A 220 1.95 14.51 -27.33
N SER A 221 1.08 14.29 -28.31
CA SER A 221 1.46 13.81 -29.66
C SER A 221 2.46 14.76 -30.34
N PRO A 222 3.30 14.24 -31.25
CA PRO A 222 4.51 14.93 -31.72
C PRO A 222 4.16 16.03 -32.73
N ALA A 223 4.62 17.24 -32.47
CA ALA A 223 4.65 18.30 -33.47
C ALA A 223 5.99 18.25 -34.22
N THR A 224 5.84 18.17 -35.53
CA THR A 224 6.82 18.19 -36.61
C THR A 224 8.00 19.14 -36.38
N ILE A 225 9.21 18.61 -36.55
CA ILE A 225 10.45 19.40 -36.64
C ILE A 225 10.48 20.09 -38.00
N ALA A 226 10.57 21.41 -38.00
CA ALA A 226 11.17 22.19 -39.08
C ALA A 226 12.20 23.14 -38.44
N GLU A 227 13.45 22.97 -38.84
CA GLU A 227 14.62 23.69 -38.37
C GLU A 227 14.54 25.19 -38.66
N GLN A 228 14.85 26.03 -37.68
CA GLN A 228 15.59 27.28 -37.91
C GLN A 228 16.55 27.50 -36.73
N GLY A 229 17.85 27.39 -37.04
CA GLY A 229 18.93 27.61 -36.08
C GLY A 229 19.08 29.08 -35.71
N VAL A 230 19.33 29.31 -34.42
CA VAL A 230 20.11 30.44 -33.91
C VAL A 230 20.90 29.94 -32.71
N GLU A 231 22.21 29.82 -32.88
CA GLU A 231 23.18 29.60 -31.82
C GLU A 231 23.11 30.73 -30.77
N ARG A 232 23.19 30.42 -29.47
CA ARG A 232 23.65 31.37 -28.44
C ARG A 232 24.55 30.68 -27.39
N PRO A 233 25.88 30.89 -27.44
CA PRO A 233 26.91 30.26 -26.59
C PRO A 233 26.95 30.67 -25.10
N GLU A 234 25.90 31.28 -24.55
CA GLU A 234 26.00 32.06 -23.31
C GLU A 234 25.82 31.25 -22.01
N LEU A 235 25.31 30.01 -22.10
CA LEU A 235 25.13 29.15 -20.92
C LEU A 235 26.41 28.39 -20.52
N GLN A 236 27.36 28.23 -21.45
CA GLN A 236 28.59 27.47 -21.20
C GLN A 236 29.70 28.35 -20.58
N GLN A 237 29.68 29.67 -20.82
CA GLN A 237 30.60 30.61 -20.17
C GLN A 237 30.27 30.84 -18.68
N ASN A 238 28.99 30.78 -18.29
CA ASN A 238 28.58 30.95 -16.90
C ASN A 238 28.92 29.75 -16.00
N ALA A 239 29.03 28.54 -16.58
CA ALA A 239 29.45 27.35 -15.84
C ALA A 239 30.96 27.32 -15.57
N ALA A 240 31.78 27.90 -16.44
CA ALA A 240 33.24 27.97 -16.23
C ALA A 240 33.63 29.01 -15.16
N HIS A 241 32.93 30.16 -15.10
CA HIS A 241 33.20 31.20 -14.08
C HIS A 241 32.76 30.80 -12.65
N ALA A 242 31.77 29.93 -12.51
CA ALA A 242 31.30 29.45 -11.21
C ALA A 242 32.24 28.41 -10.57
N VAL A 243 33.07 27.73 -11.37
CA VAL A 243 34.01 26.71 -10.87
C VAL A 243 35.37 27.33 -10.53
N GLU A 244 35.77 28.42 -11.19
CA GLU A 244 37.03 29.13 -10.89
C GLU A 244 36.93 29.98 -9.59
N SER A 245 35.74 30.48 -9.25
CA SER A 245 35.50 31.27 -8.03
C SER A 245 35.52 30.45 -6.73
N ALA A 246 35.51 29.12 -6.82
CA ALA A 246 35.61 28.21 -5.67
C ALA A 246 37.06 27.80 -5.33
N ARG A 247 38.08 28.28 -6.07
CA ARG A 247 39.50 27.89 -5.87
C ARG A 247 40.40 28.96 -5.24
N LEU A 248 39.89 30.14 -4.87
CA LEU A 248 40.68 31.17 -4.19
C LEU A 248 40.35 31.21 -2.69
N PRO A 249 41.34 30.98 -1.79
CA PRO A 249 41.14 31.17 -0.37
C PRO A 249 41.22 32.66 -0.02
N GLY A 250 40.18 33.17 0.64
CA GLY A 250 40.21 34.45 1.35
C GLY A 250 39.53 35.63 0.64
N ALA A 251 38.22 35.75 0.81
CA ALA A 251 37.50 37.03 0.79
C ALA A 251 36.12 36.81 1.44
N GLY A 252 36.04 36.95 2.77
CA GLY A 252 34.79 36.86 3.50
C GLY A 252 33.92 38.10 3.25
N PRO A 253 32.59 37.96 3.13
CA PRO A 253 31.69 39.09 3.31
C PRO A 253 31.55 39.38 4.81
N ASP A 254 31.87 40.62 5.16
CA ASP A 254 31.70 41.23 6.47
C ASP A 254 30.21 41.20 6.87
N LEU A 255 29.85 40.29 7.77
CA LEU A 255 28.52 40.23 8.39
C LEU A 255 28.69 40.64 9.85
N SER A 256 28.53 41.94 10.08
CA SER A 256 28.47 42.56 11.40
C SER A 256 27.24 42.04 12.16
N ILE A 257 27.43 41.05 13.04
CA ILE A 257 26.39 40.56 13.95
C ILE A 257 26.39 41.45 15.19
N THR A 258 25.47 42.41 15.27
CA THR A 258 25.13 43.10 16.51
C THR A 258 24.23 42.21 17.35
N VAL A 259 24.79 41.68 18.45
CA VAL A 259 24.02 40.97 19.48
C VAL A 259 23.32 41.99 20.37
N VAL A 260 21.99 42.07 20.30
CA VAL A 260 21.16 42.72 21.31
C VAL A 260 20.89 41.69 22.41
N GLN A 261 21.55 41.85 23.56
CA GLN A 261 21.14 41.18 24.81
C GLN A 261 20.19 42.10 25.55
N ASP A 262 18.97 41.62 25.78
CA ASP A 262 17.97 42.29 26.59
C ASP A 262 17.88 41.61 27.97
N GLY A 263 18.02 42.40 29.03
CA GLY A 263 17.47 42.09 30.35
C GLY A 263 18.42 41.64 31.47
N ALA A 264 18.89 42.58 32.30
CA ALA A 264 18.84 42.46 33.76
C ALA A 264 18.94 43.83 34.47
N THR A 265 17.94 44.07 35.33
CA THR A 265 17.53 45.21 36.17
C THR A 265 18.65 45.94 36.98
N PRO A 266 18.51 47.26 37.26
CA PRO A 266 19.50 48.05 38.01
C PRO A 266 19.28 48.00 39.52
N PRO A 267 20.27 48.46 40.32
CA PRO A 267 19.98 49.21 41.54
C PRO A 267 20.52 50.64 41.45
N ALA A 268 19.72 51.57 41.94
CA ALA A 268 20.09 52.95 42.29
C ALA A 268 20.22 53.07 43.82
N PRO A 269 20.59 54.24 44.37
CA PRO A 269 21.54 55.26 43.91
C PRO A 269 22.91 55.15 44.60
#